data_AF-A0A538TZM0-F1
#
_entry.id   AF-A0A538TZM0-F1
#
_cell.length_a   1.000
_cell.length_b   1.000
_cell.length_c   1.000
_cell.angle_alpha   90.00
_cell.angle_beta   90.00
_cell.angle_gamma   90.00
#
_symmetry.space_group_name_H-M   'P 1'
#
loop_
_entity.id
_entity.type
_entity.pdbx_description
1 polymer ?
#
loop_
_entity_poly.entity_id
_entity_poly.type
_entity_poly.pdbx_seq_one_letter_code
_entity_poly.pdbx_strand_id
1 'polypeptide(L)'
;MLRDLAGEPAGVLHARRHRRRAPGRRPHEEVFRARVLQPFLDAYAQGRTPYPCALCNQHLKFGDLVGRMELIGAEALVTGHYARVAPGPDGSPGLFRAADRDKDQSYALAMIPFDVLARVRFPLGELEKDAVRAHAARLGLSVWDKPESQDLCFVPD
;
A
#
# COMPACT_ATOMS: atom_id res chain seq x y z
N MET A 1 -24.42 -0.44 -39.19
CA MET A 1 -24.83 -1.69 -38.53
C MET A 1 -23.57 -2.46 -38.10
N LEU A 2 -22.86 -1.97 -37.08
CA LEU A 2 -21.66 -2.59 -36.46
C LEU A 2 -21.65 -2.09 -35.01
N ARG A 3 -22.52 -2.66 -34.14
CA ARG A 3 -22.20 -3.65 -33.10
C ARG A 3 -21.18 -3.17 -32.07
N ASP A 4 -21.73 -2.77 -30.93
CA ASP A 4 -21.11 -2.70 -29.61
C ASP A 4 -20.20 -3.90 -29.32
N LEU A 5 -18.95 -3.62 -28.99
CA LEU A 5 -18.01 -4.54 -28.33
C LEU A 5 -17.25 -3.82 -27.21
N ALA A 6 -17.96 -3.05 -26.39
CA ALA A 6 -17.48 -2.66 -25.07
C ALA A 6 -18.04 -3.66 -24.04
N GLY A 7 -17.49 -4.86 -24.04
CA GLY A 7 -17.70 -5.80 -22.94
C GLY A 7 -16.97 -5.26 -21.71
N GLU A 8 -17.72 -4.88 -20.68
CA GLU A 8 -17.18 -4.60 -19.35
C GLU A 8 -16.32 -5.79 -18.89
N PRO A 9 -15.05 -5.59 -18.49
CA PRO A 9 -14.23 -6.68 -18.01
C PRO A 9 -14.86 -7.26 -16.72
N ALA A 10 -15.24 -8.53 -16.78
CA ALA A 10 -15.64 -9.30 -15.62
C ALA A 10 -14.53 -9.23 -14.56
N GLY A 11 -14.84 -8.62 -13.41
CA GLY A 11 -13.90 -8.53 -12.27
C GLY A 11 -13.76 -7.14 -11.64
N VAL A 12 -14.30 -6.08 -12.23
CA VAL A 12 -14.28 -4.75 -11.59
C VAL A 12 -15.39 -4.68 -10.52
N LEU A 13 -15.04 -5.06 -9.29
CA LEU A 13 -15.83 -4.70 -8.12
C LEU A 13 -15.83 -3.18 -7.97
N HIS A 14 -16.94 -2.52 -8.35
CA HIS A 14 -17.16 -1.13 -7.99
C HIS A 14 -17.02 -0.98 -6.48
N ALA A 15 -16.06 -0.17 -6.04
CA ALA A 15 -15.87 0.17 -4.64
C ALA A 15 -17.11 0.92 -4.11
N ARG A 16 -18.11 0.16 -3.64
CA ARG A 16 -19.25 0.72 -2.92
C ARG A 16 -18.67 1.34 -1.64
N ARG A 17 -18.82 2.67 -1.48
CA ARG A 17 -18.47 3.36 -0.24
C ARG A 17 -19.39 2.83 0.87
N HIS A 18 -18.99 1.76 1.54
CA HIS A 18 -19.62 1.31 2.79
C HIS A 18 -19.24 2.29 3.91
N ARG A 19 -19.85 3.48 3.90
CA ARG A 19 -19.86 4.39 5.05
C ARG A 19 -20.94 3.95 6.02
N ARG A 20 -20.78 2.78 6.65
CA ARG A 20 -21.51 2.47 7.89
C ARG A 20 -20.53 2.57 9.05
N ARG A 21 -20.61 3.68 9.78
CA ARG A 21 -19.81 3.93 10.98
C ARG A 21 -20.50 3.20 12.14
N ALA A 22 -20.07 1.98 12.45
CA ALA A 22 -20.49 1.32 13.68
C ALA A 22 -19.86 2.04 14.89
N PRO A 23 -20.58 2.22 16.01
CA PRO A 23 -20.00 2.76 17.23
C PRO A 23 -18.96 1.78 17.80
N GLY A 24 -17.74 2.25 18.05
CA GLY A 24 -16.59 1.45 18.55
C GLY A 24 -15.29 1.71 17.78
N ARG A 25 -14.14 1.37 18.38
CA ARG A 25 -12.87 1.33 17.63
C ARG A 25 -12.96 0.22 16.60
N ARG A 26 -12.52 0.51 15.38
CA ARG A 26 -12.49 -0.51 14.32
C ARG A 26 -11.35 -1.48 14.62
N PRO A 27 -11.47 -2.79 14.33
CA PRO A 27 -10.42 -3.76 14.66
C PRO A 27 -9.01 -3.37 14.16
N HIS A 28 -8.92 -2.71 13.00
CA HIS A 28 -7.63 -2.22 12.48
C HIS A 28 -7.04 -1.04 13.27
N GLU A 29 -7.85 -0.25 13.95
CA GLU A 29 -7.38 0.84 14.82
C GLU A 29 -6.78 0.30 16.12
N GLU A 30 -7.28 -0.84 16.60
CA GLU A 30 -6.72 -1.54 17.76
C GLU A 30 -5.38 -2.18 17.42
N VAL A 31 -5.29 -2.86 16.28
CA VAL A 31 -4.02 -3.40 15.76
C VAL A 31 -3.02 -2.28 15.51
N PHE A 32 -3.45 -1.17 14.87
CA PHE A 32 -2.61 0.00 14.68
C PHE A 32 -2.05 0.55 15.99
N ARG A 33 -2.92 0.70 17.00
CA ARG A 33 -2.51 1.17 18.32
C ARG A 33 -1.48 0.24 18.93
N ALA A 34 -1.77 -1.05 18.98
CA ALA A 34 -0.94 -2.04 19.67
C ALA A 34 0.39 -2.31 18.96
N ARG A 35 0.41 -2.33 17.63
CA ARG A 35 1.58 -2.78 16.84
C ARG A 35 2.37 -1.66 16.18
N VAL A 36 1.86 -0.43 16.15
CA VAL A 36 2.55 0.71 15.52
C VAL A 36 2.67 1.87 16.50
N LEU A 37 1.55 2.36 17.04
CA LEU A 37 1.56 3.56 17.86
C LEU A 37 2.24 3.34 19.23
N GLN A 38 1.89 2.26 19.94
CA GLN A 38 2.49 2.00 21.26
C GLN A 38 4.00 1.75 21.16
N PRO A 39 4.52 0.89 20.24
CA PRO A 39 5.96 0.74 20.06
C PRO A 39 6.68 2.04 19.69
N PHE A 40 6.03 2.88 18.88
CA PHE A 40 6.55 4.22 18.55
C PHE A 40 6.69 5.09 19.81
N LEU A 41 5.65 5.19 20.62
CA LEU A 41 5.65 5.99 21.85
C LEU A 41 6.68 5.48 22.86
N ASP A 42 6.76 4.17 23.05
CA ASP A 42 7.69 3.54 23.99
C ASP A 42 9.16 3.77 23.57
N ALA A 43 9.46 3.66 22.28
CA ALA A 43 10.79 3.93 21.75
C ALA A 43 11.17 5.41 21.89
N TYR A 44 10.25 6.32 21.60
CA TYR A 44 10.45 7.75 21.83
C TYR A 44 10.70 8.07 23.31
N ALA A 45 9.94 7.48 24.23
CA ALA A 45 10.15 7.64 25.67
C ALA A 45 11.52 7.15 26.15
N GLN A 46 12.16 6.25 25.39
CA GLN A 46 13.52 5.74 25.64
C GLN A 46 14.61 6.54 24.90
N GLY A 47 14.28 7.68 24.29
CA GLY A 47 15.24 8.49 23.54
C GLY A 47 15.70 7.89 22.22
N ARG A 48 14.90 6.96 21.63
CA ARG A 48 15.16 6.39 20.31
C ARG A 48 14.33 7.11 19.24
N THR A 49 14.78 6.97 17.99
CA THR A 49 14.07 7.52 16.81
C THR A 49 13.44 6.37 16.00
N PRO A 50 12.23 5.90 16.36
CA PRO A 50 11.56 4.80 15.67
C PRO A 50 11.04 5.22 14.28
N TYR A 51 10.97 4.24 13.36
CA TYR A 51 10.36 4.42 12.05
C TYR A 51 9.04 3.63 11.95
N PRO A 52 7.88 4.24 12.30
CA PRO A 52 6.61 3.51 12.46
C PRO A 52 6.02 3.03 11.12
N CYS A 53 6.43 3.61 9.99
CA CYS A 53 5.97 3.20 8.67
C CYS A 53 6.38 1.75 8.35
N ALA A 54 7.58 1.32 8.75
CA ALA A 54 8.03 -0.06 8.59
C ALA A 54 7.13 -1.05 9.36
N LEU A 55 6.80 -0.73 10.62
CA LEU A 55 5.88 -1.55 11.43
C LEU A 55 4.46 -1.58 10.86
N CYS A 56 3.97 -0.44 10.36
CA CYS A 56 2.66 -0.35 9.72
C CYS A 56 2.60 -1.22 8.45
N ASN A 57 3.65 -1.18 7.63
CA ASN A 57 3.74 -2.04 6.46
C ASN A 57 3.78 -3.51 6.87
N GLN A 58 4.68 -3.89 7.79
CA GLN A 58 4.81 -5.27 8.25
C GLN A 58 3.51 -5.84 8.83
N HIS A 59 2.86 -5.12 9.76
CA HIS A 59 1.77 -5.68 10.53
C HIS A 59 0.39 -5.43 9.92
N LEU A 60 0.15 -4.23 9.37
CA LEU A 60 -1.18 -3.88 8.88
C LEU A 60 -1.31 -4.11 7.39
N LYS A 61 -0.44 -3.48 6.57
CA LYS A 61 -0.62 -3.53 5.12
C LYS A 61 -0.29 -4.91 4.55
N PHE A 62 0.78 -5.53 5.01
CA PHE A 62 1.25 -6.81 4.49
C PHE A 62 1.02 -7.98 5.46
N GLY A 63 0.58 -7.71 6.69
CA GLY A 63 0.01 -8.70 7.58
C GLY A 63 -1.50 -8.79 7.43
N ASP A 64 -2.22 -7.93 8.15
CA ASP A 64 -3.69 -7.98 8.24
C ASP A 64 -4.42 -7.88 6.89
N LEU A 65 -4.03 -6.97 5.99
CA LEU A 65 -4.72 -6.84 4.70
C LEU A 65 -4.48 -8.04 3.79
N VAL A 66 -3.29 -8.64 3.84
CA VAL A 66 -2.99 -9.86 3.06
C VAL A 66 -3.83 -11.02 3.59
N GLY A 67 -3.95 -11.19 4.91
CA GLY A 67 -4.85 -12.18 5.50
C GLY A 67 -6.32 -11.95 5.11
N ARG A 68 -6.75 -10.69 4.97
CA ARG A 68 -8.11 -10.36 4.51
C ARG A 68 -8.36 -10.65 3.03
N MET A 69 -7.31 -10.72 2.19
CA MET A 69 -7.48 -11.08 0.78
C MET A 69 -8.12 -12.45 0.63
N GLU A 70 -7.74 -13.41 1.49
CA GLU A 70 -8.27 -14.77 1.47
C GLU A 70 -9.78 -14.80 1.73
N LEU A 71 -10.24 -13.98 2.68
CA LEU A 71 -11.66 -13.86 3.02
C LEU A 71 -12.53 -13.33 1.87
N ILE A 72 -11.94 -12.56 0.95
CA ILE A 72 -12.65 -11.97 -0.19
C ILE A 72 -12.29 -12.64 -1.52
N GLY A 73 -11.48 -13.70 -1.51
CA GLY A 73 -11.02 -14.39 -2.72
C GLY A 73 -10.13 -13.55 -3.62
N ALA A 74 -9.40 -12.56 -3.08
CA ALA A 74 -8.49 -11.73 -3.86
C ALA A 74 -7.15 -12.43 -4.12
N GLU A 75 -6.70 -12.39 -5.38
CA GLU A 75 -5.46 -13.03 -5.83
C GLU A 75 -4.21 -12.22 -5.45
N ALA A 76 -4.30 -10.89 -5.46
CA ALA A 76 -3.17 -10.01 -5.19
C ALA A 76 -3.56 -8.74 -4.40
N LEU A 77 -2.66 -8.29 -3.52
CA LEU A 77 -2.72 -6.96 -2.92
C LEU A 77 -1.96 -5.99 -3.81
N VAL A 78 -2.66 -4.99 -4.34
CA VAL A 78 -2.07 -3.92 -5.14
C VAL A 78 -2.00 -2.65 -4.31
N THR A 79 -0.82 -2.05 -4.23
CA THR A 79 -0.63 -0.79 -3.49
C THR A 79 0.14 0.22 -4.32
N GLY A 80 -0.04 1.51 -4.03
CA GLY A 80 0.71 2.59 -4.69
C GLY A 80 2.13 2.78 -4.17
N HIS A 81 2.77 1.73 -3.64
CA HIS A 81 4.17 1.86 -3.22
C HIS A 81 5.08 1.95 -4.43
N TYR A 82 6.08 2.82 -4.35
CA TYR A 82 7.20 2.90 -5.27
C TYR A 82 8.25 1.88 -4.82
N ALA A 83 8.06 0.63 -5.23
CA ALA A 83 9.01 -0.45 -5.06
C ALA A 83 8.74 -1.49 -6.14
N ARG A 84 9.60 -2.48 -6.31
CA ARG A 84 9.42 -3.54 -7.30
C ARG A 84 9.47 -4.91 -6.67
N VAL A 85 8.66 -5.82 -7.21
CA VAL A 85 8.79 -7.25 -6.94
C VAL A 85 9.22 -7.92 -8.24
N ALA A 86 10.36 -8.58 -8.21
CA ALA A 86 10.93 -9.30 -9.35
C ALA A 86 11.62 -10.58 -8.87
N PRO A 87 11.96 -11.54 -9.75
CA PRO A 87 12.76 -12.69 -9.35
C PRO A 87 14.14 -12.27 -8.83
N GLY A 88 14.54 -12.82 -7.68
CA GLY A 88 15.87 -12.73 -7.11
C GLY A 88 16.86 -13.70 -7.77
N PRO A 89 18.12 -13.72 -7.29
CA PRO A 89 19.17 -14.57 -7.86
C PRO A 89 18.85 -16.07 -7.86
N ASP A 90 18.04 -16.54 -6.91
CA ASP A 90 17.59 -17.93 -6.78
C ASP A 90 16.22 -18.19 -7.44
N GLY A 91 15.67 -17.20 -8.14
CA GLY A 91 14.35 -17.26 -8.76
C GLY A 91 13.18 -17.00 -7.80
N SER A 92 13.42 -16.82 -6.50
CA SER A 92 12.38 -16.47 -5.54
C SER A 92 11.96 -15.00 -5.68
N PRO A 93 10.72 -14.60 -5.33
CA PRO A 93 10.32 -13.19 -5.37
C PRO A 93 11.17 -12.33 -4.44
N GLY A 94 11.86 -11.32 -4.98
CA GLY A 94 12.64 -10.34 -4.24
C GLY A 94 11.99 -8.96 -4.23
N LEU A 95 12.30 -8.17 -3.20
CA LEU A 95 11.95 -6.76 -3.10
C LEU A 95 13.10 -5.90 -3.64
N PHE A 96 12.80 -5.05 -4.61
CA PHE A 96 13.78 -4.19 -5.27
C PHE A 96 13.37 -2.72 -5.18
N ARG A 97 14.37 -1.86 -5.30
CA ARG A 97 14.17 -0.42 -5.41
C ARG A 97 13.33 -0.07 -6.65
N ALA A 98 12.49 0.95 -6.54
CA ALA A 98 11.79 1.56 -7.67
C ALA A 98 12.74 2.12 -8.73
N ALA A 99 12.19 2.33 -9.93
CA ALA A 99 12.82 3.08 -11.01
C ALA A 99 13.07 4.54 -10.58
N ASP A 100 12.02 5.21 -10.10
CA ASP A 100 12.10 6.54 -9.48
C ASP A 100 12.85 6.44 -8.15
N ARG A 101 14.08 6.94 -8.13
CA ARG A 101 14.97 6.87 -6.94
C ARG A 101 14.54 7.83 -5.83
N ASP A 102 13.95 8.95 -6.18
CA ASP A 102 13.53 9.98 -5.23
C ASP A 102 12.23 9.59 -4.51
N LYS A 103 11.46 8.69 -5.12
CA LYS A 103 10.25 8.11 -4.54
C LYS A 103 10.42 6.71 -4.00
N ASP A 104 11.62 6.11 -4.05
CA ASP A 104 11.83 4.73 -3.63
C ASP A 104 11.37 4.49 -2.17
N GLN A 105 10.49 3.50 -2.01
CA GLN A 105 9.90 3.09 -0.74
C GLN A 105 10.36 1.69 -0.32
N SER A 106 11.36 1.11 -1.00
CA SER A 106 11.87 -0.22 -0.67
C SER A 106 12.35 -0.32 0.80
N TYR A 107 12.93 0.76 1.33
CA TYR A 107 13.34 0.83 2.75
C TYR A 107 12.15 0.70 3.71
N ALA A 108 11.03 1.37 3.41
CA ALA A 108 9.82 1.28 4.23
C ALA A 108 9.15 -0.10 4.18
N LEU A 109 9.51 -0.90 3.18
CA LEU A 109 9.02 -2.25 2.96
C LEU A 109 10.02 -3.33 3.42
N ALA A 110 11.20 -2.95 3.94
CA ALA A 110 12.27 -3.90 4.25
C ALA A 110 11.89 -4.97 5.30
N MET A 111 10.86 -4.73 6.11
CA MET A 111 10.39 -5.65 7.16
C MET A 111 9.13 -6.45 6.78
N ILE A 112 8.62 -6.32 5.55
CA ILE A 112 7.42 -7.08 5.16
C ILE A 112 7.75 -8.59 5.10
N PRO A 113 6.81 -9.47 5.48
CA PRO A 113 7.05 -10.91 5.41
C PRO A 113 7.40 -11.37 3.98
N PHE A 114 8.44 -12.18 3.82
CA PHE A 114 8.95 -12.54 2.50
C PHE A 114 7.94 -13.35 1.67
N ASP A 115 7.17 -14.22 2.33
CA ASP A 115 6.11 -15.05 1.74
C ASP A 115 5.00 -14.22 1.09
N VAL A 116 4.77 -12.99 1.54
CA VAL A 116 3.75 -12.12 0.94
C VAL A 116 4.17 -11.57 -0.42
N LEU A 117 5.48 -11.57 -0.75
CA LEU A 117 5.99 -11.01 -2.01
C LEU A 117 5.37 -11.68 -3.24
N ALA A 118 5.04 -12.97 -3.17
CA ALA A 118 4.35 -13.68 -4.25
C ALA A 118 2.95 -13.11 -4.55
N ARG A 119 2.30 -12.51 -3.55
CA ARG A 119 0.89 -12.06 -3.56
C ARG A 119 0.72 -10.55 -3.61
N VAL A 120 1.80 -9.77 -3.73
CA VAL A 120 1.72 -8.30 -3.77
C VAL A 120 2.17 -7.76 -5.12
N ARG A 121 1.62 -6.62 -5.52
CA ARG A 121 2.01 -5.91 -6.74
C ARG A 121 2.18 -4.41 -6.48
N PHE A 122 3.20 -3.84 -7.08
CA PHE A 122 3.57 -2.42 -6.97
C PHE A 122 3.60 -1.79 -8.37
N PRO A 123 2.42 -1.45 -8.95
CA PRO A 123 2.32 -0.97 -10.33
C PRO A 123 3.04 0.36 -10.59
N LEU A 124 3.35 1.12 -9.54
CA LEU A 124 4.11 2.37 -9.66
C LEU A 124 5.63 2.16 -9.64
N GLY A 125 6.09 0.93 -9.38
CA GLY A 125 7.51 0.62 -9.19
C GLY A 125 8.41 0.88 -10.41
N GLU A 126 7.84 0.91 -11.61
CA GLU A 126 8.55 1.16 -12.87
C GLU A 126 8.27 2.55 -13.45
N LEU A 127 7.56 3.42 -12.71
CA LEU A 127 7.12 4.72 -13.20
C LEU A 127 7.75 5.86 -12.39
N GLU A 128 8.18 6.89 -13.09
CA GLU A 128 8.50 8.19 -12.49
C GLU A 128 7.23 8.88 -11.97
N LYS A 129 7.35 9.64 -10.88
CA LYS A 129 6.20 10.34 -10.27
C LYS A 129 5.40 11.18 -11.26
N ASP A 130 6.09 11.90 -12.13
CA ASP A 130 5.46 12.78 -13.11
C ASP A 130 4.64 12.00 -14.13
N ALA A 131 5.11 10.81 -14.53
CA ALA A 131 4.36 9.91 -15.39
C ALA A 131 3.08 9.41 -14.69
N VAL A 132 3.14 9.10 -13.40
CA VAL A 132 1.96 8.72 -12.61
C VAL A 132 0.95 9.87 -12.53
N ARG A 133 1.40 11.11 -12.32
CA ARG A 133 0.52 12.30 -12.34
C ARG A 133 -0.11 12.54 -13.71
N ALA A 134 0.67 12.41 -14.79
CA ALA A 134 0.17 12.52 -16.15
C ALA A 134 -0.90 11.45 -16.46
N HIS A 135 -0.69 10.20 -16.02
CA HIS A 135 -1.70 9.15 -16.12
C HIS A 135 -2.96 9.47 -15.32
N ALA A 136 -2.82 9.93 -14.07
CA ALA A 136 -3.96 10.31 -13.24
C ALA A 136 -4.78 11.45 -13.86
N ALA A 137 -4.12 12.47 -14.42
CA ALA A 137 -4.77 13.57 -15.12
C ALA A 137 -5.48 13.10 -16.39
N ARG A 138 -4.81 12.28 -17.23
CA ARG A 138 -5.39 11.70 -18.44
C ARG A 138 -6.63 10.84 -18.15
N LEU A 139 -6.65 10.14 -17.01
CA LEU A 139 -7.78 9.33 -16.56
C LEU A 139 -8.87 10.13 -15.84
N GLY A 140 -8.70 11.45 -15.68
CA GLY A 140 -9.67 12.30 -14.98
C GLY A 140 -9.78 12.04 -13.48
N LEU A 141 -8.73 11.51 -12.84
CA LEU A 141 -8.73 11.25 -11.40
C LEU A 141 -8.59 12.57 -10.62
N SER A 142 -9.58 12.90 -9.78
CA SER A 142 -9.61 14.12 -8.96
C SER A 142 -8.41 14.36 -8.02
N VAL A 143 -7.53 13.39 -7.87
CA VAL A 143 -6.36 13.44 -6.97
C VAL A 143 -5.04 13.63 -7.73
N TRP A 144 -5.09 13.89 -9.04
CA TRP A 144 -3.91 13.94 -9.91
C TRP A 144 -2.87 15.00 -9.48
N ASP A 145 -3.33 16.14 -8.96
CA ASP A 145 -2.53 17.27 -8.47
C ASP A 145 -2.41 17.31 -6.95
N LYS A 146 -3.03 16.36 -6.24
CA LYS A 146 -3.00 16.34 -4.78
C LYS A 146 -1.54 16.32 -4.29
N PRO A 147 -1.18 17.16 -3.30
CA PRO A 147 0.09 17.05 -2.60
C PRO A 147 0.26 15.66 -1.98
N GLU A 148 1.49 15.17 -1.98
CA GLU A 148 1.81 13.89 -1.36
C GLU A 148 1.74 14.02 0.16
N SER A 149 1.21 13.00 0.83
CA SER A 149 1.30 12.92 2.28
C SER A 149 2.77 12.77 2.67
N GLN A 150 3.28 13.76 3.40
CA GLN A 150 4.57 13.70 4.08
C GLN A 150 4.33 13.38 5.56
N ASP A 151 5.40 13.06 6.28
CA ASP A 151 5.38 12.82 7.72
C ASP A 151 4.51 11.64 8.21
N LEU A 152 4.29 11.60 9.52
CA LEU A 152 3.62 10.51 10.21
C LEU A 152 2.11 10.63 10.06
N CYS A 153 1.47 9.59 9.52
CA CYS A 153 0.04 9.59 9.19
C CYS A 153 -0.93 9.80 10.37
N PHE A 154 -0.43 9.80 11.61
CA PHE A 154 -1.20 9.95 12.85
C PHE A 154 -0.85 11.23 13.62
N VAL A 155 0.05 12.06 13.08
CA VAL A 155 0.34 13.40 13.59
C VAL A 155 -0.38 14.38 12.64
N PRO A 156 -1.25 15.25 13.14
CA PRO A 156 -1.87 16.28 12.32
C PRO A 156 -0.84 17.34 11.90
N ASP A 157 -1.02 17.89 10.70
CA ASP A 157 -0.31 19.08 10.19
C ASP A 157 -0.72 20.35 10.97
#